data_AF-B9F1J9-F1
#
_entry.id   AF-B9F1J9-F1
#
_cell.length_a   1.000
_cell.length_b   1.000
_cell.length_c   1.000
_cell.angle_alpha   90.00
_cell.angle_beta   90.00
_cell.angle_gamma   90.00
#
_symmetry.space_group_name_H-M   'P 1'
#
loop_
_entity.id
_entity.type
_entity.pdbx_description
1 polymer ?
#
loop_
_entity_poly.entity_id
_entity_poly.type
_entity_poly.pdbx_seq_one_letter_code
_entity_poly.pdbx_strand_id
1 'polypeptide(L)'
;MAEAELLLERSRAITLNGRDKRGRALVRIVGKYFPARALGGRAEAALRGYVRRRVLPEIGEREFVVVYVHSLVDRGDNFPGVAAIRAAYEALPAAAKERLRAVYFVHPGFQARLFFATLGRFLFSSGLYEKLRYMSRLEYLWEHVSKGEMEVPECARRHDEELERRPLMDYGIEATDRRCMFDAASMDTSASLHSLRCIS
;
A
#
# COMPACT_ATOMS: atom_id res chain seq x y z
N MET A 1 -10.50 -0.78 -24.39
CA MET A 1 -10.00 -1.40 -23.14
C MET A 1 -8.63 -2.06 -23.32
N ALA A 2 -8.39 -2.78 -24.42
CA ALA A 2 -7.09 -3.45 -24.67
C ALA A 2 -5.88 -2.48 -24.64
N GLU A 3 -6.01 -1.27 -25.18
CA GLU A 3 -4.93 -0.27 -25.20
C GLU A 3 -4.51 0.17 -23.79
N ALA A 4 -5.46 0.39 -22.89
CA ALA A 4 -5.18 0.81 -21.51
C ALA A 4 -4.50 -0.29 -20.69
N GLU A 5 -4.86 -1.55 -20.95
CA GLU A 5 -4.18 -2.69 -20.33
C GLU A 5 -2.80 -2.92 -20.91
N LEU A 6 -2.64 -2.74 -22.22
CA LEU A 6 -1.33 -2.79 -22.87
C LEU A 6 -0.39 -1.71 -22.33
N LEU A 7 -0.90 -0.51 -22.02
CA LEU A 7 -0.13 0.53 -21.36
C LEU A 7 0.33 0.10 -19.95
N LEU A 8 -0.53 -0.52 -19.15
CA LEU A 8 -0.17 -1.06 -17.84
C LEU A 8 0.84 -2.21 -17.93
N GLU A 9 0.69 -3.08 -18.93
CA GLU A 9 1.59 -4.21 -19.17
C GLU A 9 2.98 -3.70 -19.59
N ARG A 10 3.02 -2.75 -20.54
CA ARG A 10 4.27 -2.15 -21.02
C ARG A 10 4.98 -1.35 -19.93
N SER A 11 4.24 -0.74 -19.02
CA SER A 11 4.83 0.06 -17.96
C SER A 11 5.49 -0.80 -16.87
N ARG A 12 5.22 -2.12 -16.83
CA ARG A 12 5.73 -3.04 -15.79
C ARG A 12 5.42 -2.54 -14.37
N ALA A 13 4.34 -1.76 -14.22
CA ALA A 13 3.91 -1.24 -12.93
C ALA A 13 3.46 -2.35 -11.99
N ILE A 14 2.96 -3.47 -12.52
CA ILE A 14 2.48 -4.61 -11.75
C ILE A 14 3.24 -5.85 -12.22
N THR A 15 3.93 -6.51 -11.30
CA THR A 15 4.70 -7.72 -11.57
C THR A 15 4.40 -8.77 -10.49
N LEU A 16 4.20 -10.02 -10.89
CA LEU A 16 3.80 -11.12 -10.01
C LEU A 16 4.95 -12.09 -9.71
N ASN A 17 6.16 -11.52 -9.58
CA ASN A 17 7.36 -12.32 -9.38
C ASN A 17 7.73 -12.39 -7.90
N GLY A 18 8.08 -13.59 -7.47
CA GLY A 18 8.63 -13.85 -6.15
C GLY A 18 7.66 -14.46 -5.15
N ARG A 19 8.22 -14.91 -4.05
CA ARG A 19 7.50 -15.38 -2.87
C ARG A 19 7.96 -14.64 -1.63
N ASP A 20 7.05 -14.50 -0.68
CA ASP A 20 7.42 -14.03 0.66
C ASP A 20 8.11 -15.16 1.46
N LYS A 21 8.62 -14.84 2.66
CA LYS A 21 9.28 -15.85 3.51
C LYS A 21 8.37 -16.98 3.97
N ARG A 22 7.06 -16.81 3.86
CA ARG A 22 6.02 -17.80 4.20
C ARG A 22 5.55 -18.58 2.97
N GLY A 23 6.19 -18.41 1.82
CA GLY A 23 5.88 -19.10 0.56
C GLY A 23 4.66 -18.55 -0.19
N ARG A 24 4.10 -17.41 0.24
CA ARG A 24 2.94 -16.76 -0.37
C ARG A 24 3.36 -16.02 -1.64
N ALA A 25 2.48 -15.99 -2.64
CA ALA A 25 2.74 -15.29 -3.90
C ALA A 25 2.90 -13.77 -3.67
N LEU A 26 3.87 -13.15 -4.33
CA LEU A 26 4.13 -11.72 -4.18
C LEU A 26 3.65 -10.95 -5.41
N VAL A 27 2.78 -9.96 -5.18
CA VAL A 27 2.37 -8.99 -6.21
C VAL A 27 3.05 -7.66 -5.92
N ARG A 28 4.03 -7.28 -6.73
CA ARG A 28 4.70 -5.99 -6.63
C ARG A 28 3.99 -4.97 -7.53
N ILE A 29 3.62 -3.84 -6.94
CA ILE A 29 3.05 -2.69 -7.63
C ILE A 29 3.96 -1.49 -7.41
N VAL A 30 4.44 -0.86 -8.47
CA VAL A 30 5.34 0.29 -8.42
C VAL A 30 4.59 1.53 -8.92
N GLY A 31 4.28 2.45 -8.01
CA GLY A 31 3.52 3.65 -8.35
C GLY A 31 4.22 4.54 -9.38
N LYS A 32 5.56 4.67 -9.31
CA LYS A 32 6.35 5.46 -10.28
C LYS A 32 6.12 5.05 -11.74
N TYR A 33 5.89 3.77 -11.98
CA TYR A 33 5.69 3.24 -13.33
C TYR A 33 4.22 3.19 -13.73
N PHE A 34 3.30 3.63 -12.86
CA PHE A 34 1.89 3.60 -13.16
C PHE A 34 1.53 4.80 -14.06
N PRO A 35 1.05 4.58 -15.30
CA PRO A 35 0.83 5.65 -16.26
C PRO A 35 -0.51 6.36 -16.01
N ALA A 36 -0.69 6.97 -14.83
CA ALA A 36 -1.97 7.55 -14.42
C ALA A 36 -2.43 8.67 -15.36
N ARG A 37 -1.53 9.56 -15.81
CA ARG A 37 -1.88 10.60 -16.79
C ARG A 37 -2.31 10.06 -18.15
N ALA A 38 -1.65 9.03 -18.66
CA ALA A 38 -2.01 8.45 -19.96
C ALA A 38 -3.34 7.67 -19.89
N LEU A 39 -3.63 7.07 -18.74
CA LEU A 39 -4.88 6.36 -18.50
C LEU A 39 -6.04 7.33 -18.19
N GLY A 40 -5.76 8.44 -17.50
CA GLY A 40 -6.77 9.41 -17.06
C GLY A 40 -7.91 8.73 -16.30
N GLY A 41 -9.15 9.11 -16.60
CA GLY A 41 -10.35 8.49 -16.00
C GLY A 41 -10.52 6.99 -16.30
N ARG A 42 -9.72 6.41 -17.19
CA ARG A 42 -9.76 4.97 -17.51
C ARG A 42 -8.87 4.14 -16.58
N ALA A 43 -8.10 4.76 -15.69
CA ALA A 43 -7.20 4.07 -14.77
C ALA A 43 -7.93 3.03 -13.91
N GLU A 44 -9.14 3.37 -13.44
CA GLU A 44 -9.98 2.45 -12.66
C GLU A 44 -10.34 1.19 -13.45
N ALA A 45 -10.92 1.36 -14.64
CA ALA A 45 -11.33 0.25 -15.49
C ALA A 45 -10.14 -0.59 -15.97
N ALA A 46 -9.02 0.06 -16.28
CA ALA A 46 -7.79 -0.60 -16.70
C ALA A 46 -7.19 -1.45 -15.58
N LEU A 47 -7.09 -0.89 -14.37
CA LEU A 47 -6.56 -1.63 -13.22
C LEU A 47 -7.49 -2.79 -12.82
N ARG A 48 -8.80 -2.56 -12.80
CA ARG A 48 -9.80 -3.62 -12.58
C ARG A 48 -9.68 -4.75 -13.59
N GLY A 49 -9.57 -4.41 -14.88
CA GLY A 49 -9.42 -5.39 -15.96
C GLY A 49 -8.12 -6.19 -15.83
N TYR A 50 -7.01 -5.50 -15.56
CA TYR A 50 -5.69 -6.10 -15.40
C TYR A 50 -5.67 -7.08 -14.22
N VAL A 51 -6.24 -6.69 -13.08
CA VAL A 51 -6.34 -7.57 -11.91
C VAL A 51 -7.13 -8.84 -12.25
N ARG A 52 -8.26 -8.69 -12.93
CA ARG A 52 -9.11 -9.84 -13.27
C ARG A 52 -8.48 -10.78 -14.31
N ARG A 53 -7.79 -10.23 -15.32
CA ARG A 53 -7.26 -11.01 -16.46
C ARG A 53 -5.85 -11.54 -16.26
N ARG A 54 -5.02 -10.86 -15.47
CA ARG A 54 -3.60 -11.22 -15.28
C ARG A 54 -3.31 -11.67 -13.86
N VAL A 55 -3.64 -10.82 -12.88
CA VAL A 55 -3.28 -11.06 -11.47
C VAL A 55 -4.02 -12.28 -10.91
N LEU A 56 -5.34 -12.36 -11.09
CA LEU A 56 -6.14 -13.46 -10.53
C LEU A 56 -5.75 -14.85 -11.08
N PRO A 57 -5.64 -15.07 -12.41
CA PRO A 57 -5.25 -16.38 -12.93
C PRO A 57 -3.85 -16.81 -12.52
N GLU A 58 -2.92 -15.86 -12.41
CA GLU A 58 -1.52 -16.15 -12.10
C GLU A 58 -1.31 -16.52 -10.62
N ILE A 59 -2.01 -15.83 -9.71
CA ILE A 59 -2.03 -16.21 -8.29
C ILE A 59 -2.70 -17.58 -8.11
N GLY A 60 -3.73 -17.87 -8.90
CA GLY A 60 -4.50 -19.11 -8.80
C GLY A 60 -5.21 -19.19 -7.45
N GLU A 61 -5.13 -20.32 -6.75
CA GLU A 61 -5.69 -20.54 -5.40
C GLU A 61 -4.71 -20.29 -4.26
N ARG A 62 -3.55 -19.70 -4.55
CA ARG A 62 -2.51 -19.44 -3.54
C ARG A 62 -2.86 -18.24 -2.66
N GLU A 63 -2.38 -18.28 -1.42
CA GLU A 63 -2.31 -17.07 -0.60
C GLU A 63 -1.29 -16.10 -1.18
N PHE A 64 -1.58 -14.81 -1.06
CA PHE A 64 -0.72 -13.77 -1.64
C PHE A 64 -0.63 -12.52 -0.77
N VAL A 65 0.44 -11.77 -1.02
CA VAL A 65 0.71 -10.47 -0.44
C VAL A 65 0.93 -9.46 -1.55
N VAL A 66 0.55 -8.20 -1.30
CA VAL A 66 0.75 -7.11 -2.24
C VAL A 66 1.78 -6.15 -1.66
N VAL A 67 2.80 -5.80 -2.43
CA VAL A 67 3.79 -4.78 -2.07
C VAL A 67 3.57 -3.59 -2.98
N TYR A 68 3.05 -2.49 -2.44
CA TYR A 68 2.87 -1.23 -3.15
C TYR A 68 4.02 -0.27 -2.81
N VAL A 69 4.88 -0.01 -3.80
CA VAL A 69 6.01 0.91 -3.69
C VAL A 69 5.57 2.30 -4.13
N HIS A 70 5.54 3.25 -3.18
CA HIS A 70 5.09 4.62 -3.39
C HIS A 70 6.23 5.63 -3.56
N SER A 71 7.47 5.17 -3.71
CA SER A 71 8.64 6.03 -3.88
C SER A 71 8.52 6.88 -5.15
N LEU A 72 8.68 8.21 -5.02
CA LEU A 72 8.58 9.20 -6.11
C LEU A 72 7.21 9.26 -6.82
N VAL A 73 6.13 8.96 -6.11
CA VAL A 73 4.77 9.06 -6.66
C VAL A 73 4.20 10.46 -6.44
N ASP A 74 3.94 11.17 -7.53
CA ASP A 74 3.14 12.39 -7.52
C ASP A 74 1.65 12.05 -7.73
N ARG A 75 0.78 12.67 -6.91
CA ARG A 75 -0.69 12.46 -6.96
C ARG A 75 -1.31 12.86 -8.30
N GLY A 76 -0.75 13.83 -9.01
CA GLY A 76 -1.25 14.33 -10.29
C GLY A 76 -0.66 13.64 -11.52
N ASP A 77 0.44 12.90 -11.36
CA ASP A 77 1.19 12.33 -12.49
C ASP A 77 1.05 10.81 -12.60
N ASN A 78 1.34 10.10 -11.50
CA ASN A 78 1.54 8.64 -11.52
C ASN A 78 0.69 7.90 -10.49
N PHE A 79 -0.06 8.58 -9.64
CA PHE A 79 -0.92 7.91 -8.66
C PHE A 79 -2.19 7.35 -9.33
N PRO A 80 -2.49 6.04 -9.21
CA PRO A 80 -3.69 5.44 -9.80
C PRO A 80 -5.01 6.00 -9.28
N GLY A 81 -4.98 6.70 -8.13
CA GLY A 81 -6.17 7.21 -7.46
C GLY A 81 -6.77 6.17 -6.52
N VAL A 82 -7.41 6.64 -5.44
CA VAL A 82 -8.01 5.78 -4.43
C VAL A 82 -9.20 4.99 -5.00
N ALA A 83 -9.95 5.61 -5.91
CA ALA A 83 -11.05 4.96 -6.61
C ALA A 83 -10.56 3.74 -7.42
N ALA A 84 -9.43 3.85 -8.11
CA ALA A 84 -8.86 2.73 -8.87
C ALA A 84 -8.40 1.59 -7.94
N ILE A 85 -7.73 1.92 -6.83
CA ILE A 85 -7.32 0.91 -5.82
C ILE A 85 -8.54 0.20 -5.24
N ARG A 86 -9.58 0.97 -4.87
CA ARG A 86 -10.84 0.42 -4.37
C ARG A 86 -11.49 -0.49 -5.42
N ALA A 87 -11.64 -0.03 -6.65
CA ALA A 87 -12.24 -0.82 -7.73
C ALA A 87 -11.46 -2.09 -8.05
N ALA A 88 -10.13 -2.04 -7.97
CA ALA A 88 -9.26 -3.20 -8.14
C ALA A 88 -9.48 -4.24 -7.03
N TYR A 89 -9.60 -3.79 -5.78
CA TYR A 89 -9.92 -4.66 -4.65
C TYR A 89 -11.34 -5.24 -4.76
N GLU A 90 -12.33 -4.43 -5.12
CA GLU A 90 -13.71 -4.89 -5.27
C GLU A 90 -13.91 -5.85 -6.44
N ALA A 91 -13.02 -5.80 -7.44
CA ALA A 91 -13.01 -6.76 -8.54
C ALA A 91 -12.51 -8.15 -8.14
N LEU A 92 -11.85 -8.28 -6.98
CA LEU A 92 -11.41 -9.57 -6.48
C LEU A 92 -12.64 -10.36 -5.96
N PRO A 93 -12.79 -11.64 -6.33
CA PRO A 93 -13.81 -12.49 -5.74
C PRO A 93 -13.56 -12.66 -4.24
N ALA A 94 -14.60 -12.93 -3.46
CA ALA A 94 -14.51 -13.06 -2.00
C ALA A 94 -13.41 -14.06 -1.57
N ALA A 95 -13.29 -15.19 -2.28
CA ALA A 95 -12.23 -16.17 -2.03
C ALA A 95 -10.81 -15.58 -2.18
N ALA A 96 -10.57 -14.73 -3.19
CA ALA A 96 -9.28 -14.07 -3.37
C ALA A 96 -9.04 -12.98 -2.31
N LYS A 97 -10.10 -12.28 -1.88
CA LYS A 97 -10.02 -11.31 -0.78
C LYS A 97 -9.59 -11.98 0.54
N GLU A 98 -10.08 -13.18 0.83
CA GLU A 98 -9.66 -13.97 2.01
C GLU A 98 -8.21 -14.44 1.92
N ARG A 99 -7.76 -14.84 0.73
CA ARG A 99 -6.38 -15.26 0.44
C ARG A 99 -5.36 -14.13 0.45
N LEU A 100 -5.80 -12.87 0.30
CA LEU A 100 -4.95 -11.71 0.51
C LEU A 100 -4.62 -11.59 1.99
N ARG A 101 -3.34 -11.77 2.36
CA ARG A 101 -2.91 -11.75 3.76
C ARG A 101 -2.41 -10.40 4.25
N ALA A 102 -1.75 -9.63 3.38
CA ALA A 102 -1.21 -8.32 3.73
C ALA A 102 -1.01 -7.45 2.48
N VAL A 103 -1.14 -6.14 2.67
CA VAL A 103 -0.76 -5.11 1.70
C VAL A 103 0.31 -4.24 2.33
N TYR A 104 1.56 -4.41 1.90
CA TYR A 104 2.70 -3.62 2.36
C TYR A 104 2.79 -2.34 1.54
N PHE A 105 2.53 -1.20 2.18
CA PHE A 105 2.68 0.12 1.58
C PHE A 105 4.07 0.66 1.92
N VAL A 106 4.96 0.64 0.94
CA VAL A 106 6.38 0.97 1.07
C VAL A 106 6.60 2.44 0.68
N HIS A 107 7.30 3.17 1.56
CA HIS A 107 7.61 4.60 1.48
C HIS A 107 6.35 5.48 1.35
N PRO A 108 5.34 5.30 2.22
CA PRO A 108 4.24 6.24 2.29
C PRO A 108 4.77 7.61 2.72
N GLY A 109 4.54 8.62 1.88
CA GLY A 109 4.74 10.00 2.30
C GLY A 109 3.79 10.38 3.44
N PHE A 110 4.15 11.42 4.19
CA PHE A 110 3.34 11.89 5.32
C PHE A 110 1.89 12.19 4.92
N GLN A 111 1.68 12.87 3.78
CA GLN A 111 0.35 13.16 3.26
C GLN A 111 -0.46 11.90 2.93
N ALA A 112 0.18 10.84 2.45
CA ALA A 112 -0.47 9.57 2.16
C ALA A 112 -0.87 8.86 3.47
N ARG A 113 0.02 8.86 4.48
CA ARG A 113 -0.29 8.34 5.82
C ARG A 113 -1.48 9.07 6.45
N LEU A 114 -1.44 10.40 6.46
CA LEU A 114 -2.52 11.21 7.01
C LEU A 114 -3.84 10.97 6.27
N PHE A 115 -3.79 10.90 4.94
CA PHE A 115 -4.96 10.61 4.13
C PHE A 115 -5.56 9.23 4.45
N PHE A 116 -4.74 8.18 4.54
CA PHE A 116 -5.26 6.84 4.85
C PHE A 116 -5.69 6.69 6.31
N ALA A 117 -5.05 7.40 7.24
CA ALA A 117 -5.48 7.44 8.64
C ALA A 117 -6.85 8.11 8.81
N THR A 118 -7.12 9.19 8.06
CA THR A 118 -8.36 9.97 8.18
C THR A 118 -9.50 9.42 7.31
N LEU A 119 -9.21 9.07 6.06
CA LEU A 119 -10.20 8.68 5.06
C LEU A 119 -10.12 7.20 4.66
N GLY A 120 -9.01 6.50 4.95
CA GLY A 120 -8.81 5.12 4.53
C GLY A 120 -9.88 4.17 5.07
N ARG A 121 -10.35 4.38 6.30
CA ARG A 121 -11.43 3.57 6.90
C ARG A 121 -12.78 3.71 6.19
N PHE A 122 -13.03 4.85 5.54
CA PHE A 122 -14.27 5.09 4.79
C PHE A 122 -14.15 4.70 3.32
N LEU A 123 -12.95 4.86 2.73
CA LEU A 123 -12.72 4.63 1.31
C LEU A 123 -12.42 3.17 0.98
N PHE A 124 -11.85 2.43 1.94
CA PHE A 124 -11.57 1.00 1.79
C PHE A 124 -12.54 0.17 2.62
N SER A 125 -12.92 -0.99 2.08
CA SER A 125 -13.61 -2.02 2.87
C SER A 125 -12.79 -2.33 4.13
N SER A 126 -13.46 -2.57 5.27
CA SER A 126 -12.82 -2.90 6.55
C SER A 126 -11.73 -3.95 6.39
N GLY A 127 -12.00 -5.00 5.61
CA GLY A 127 -11.04 -6.07 5.36
C GLY A 127 -9.78 -5.66 4.59
N LEU A 128 -9.82 -4.65 3.72
CA LEU A 128 -8.62 -4.17 3.02
C LEU A 128 -7.79 -3.26 3.95
N TYR A 129 -8.44 -2.36 4.67
CA TYR A 129 -7.75 -1.43 5.56
C TYR A 129 -7.04 -2.15 6.70
N GLU A 130 -7.65 -3.20 7.27
CA GLU A 130 -7.04 -4.04 8.31
C GLU A 130 -5.80 -4.79 7.82
N LYS A 131 -5.73 -5.10 6.53
CA LYS A 131 -4.60 -5.78 5.87
C LYS A 131 -3.48 -4.82 5.45
N LEU A 132 -3.72 -3.51 5.52
CA LEU A 132 -2.74 -2.49 5.14
C LEU A 132 -1.66 -2.38 6.22
N ARG A 133 -0.40 -2.40 5.80
CA ARG A 133 0.79 -2.28 6.66
C ARG A 133 1.73 -1.24 6.07
N TYR A 134 2.01 -0.18 6.82
CA TYR A 134 2.91 0.88 6.37
C TYR A 134 4.36 0.51 6.67
N MET A 135 5.19 0.50 5.64
CA MET A 135 6.62 0.22 5.73
C MET A 135 7.39 1.47 5.33
N SER A 136 8.07 2.07 6.30
CA SER A 136 8.85 3.29 6.13
C SER A 136 10.08 3.10 5.24
N ARG A 137 10.78 1.98 5.44
CA ARG A 137 12.06 1.60 4.83
C ARG A 137 11.93 0.22 4.21
N LEU A 138 12.76 -0.11 3.21
CA LEU A 138 12.79 -1.47 2.66
C LEU A 138 13.29 -2.49 3.69
N GLU A 139 14.08 -2.08 4.67
CA GLU A 139 14.54 -2.93 5.78
C GLU A 139 13.39 -3.70 6.45
N TYR A 140 12.29 -3.03 6.77
CA TYR A 140 11.11 -3.65 7.38
C TYR A 140 10.37 -4.59 6.43
N LEU A 141 10.44 -4.32 5.12
CA LEU A 141 9.90 -5.22 4.11
C LEU A 141 10.72 -6.52 4.06
N TRP A 142 12.05 -6.42 4.21
CA TRP A 142 12.96 -7.59 4.19
C TRP A 142 12.78 -8.53 5.38
N GLU A 143 12.11 -8.11 6.44
CA GLU A 143 11.68 -9.01 7.51
C GLU A 143 10.63 -10.01 7.01
N HIS A 144 9.80 -9.60 6.04
CA HIS A 144 8.66 -10.36 5.54
C HIS A 144 8.91 -11.01 4.16
N VAL A 145 9.71 -10.37 3.32
CA VAL A 145 10.01 -10.79 1.95
C VAL A 145 11.50 -11.12 1.83
N SER A 146 11.84 -12.18 1.08
CA SER A 146 13.25 -12.51 0.83
C SER A 146 13.89 -11.51 -0.15
N LYS A 147 15.10 -11.03 0.16
CA LYS A 147 15.84 -10.03 -0.65
C LYS A 147 16.10 -10.48 -2.10
N GLY A 148 16.11 -11.78 -2.38
CA GLY A 148 16.32 -12.34 -3.72
C GLY A 148 15.04 -12.61 -4.52
N GLU A 149 13.87 -12.61 -3.88
CA GLU A 149 12.60 -12.96 -4.53
C GLU A 149 11.90 -11.72 -5.13
N MET A 150 12.22 -10.52 -4.63
CA MET A 150 11.63 -9.28 -5.11
C MET A 150 12.67 -8.37 -5.75
N GLU A 151 12.51 -8.08 -7.04
CA GLU A 151 13.27 -7.02 -7.70
C GLU A 151 12.88 -5.66 -7.12
N VAL A 152 13.81 -5.04 -6.38
CA VAL A 152 13.64 -3.69 -5.85
C VAL A 152 13.71 -2.69 -7.00
N PRO A 153 12.67 -1.88 -7.22
CA PRO A 153 12.76 -0.78 -8.18
C PRO A 153 13.90 0.17 -7.79
N GLU A 154 14.69 0.63 -8.77
CA GLU A 154 15.78 1.58 -8.52
C GLU A 154 15.28 2.86 -7.80
N CYS A 155 14.03 3.26 -8.05
CA CYS A 155 13.41 4.39 -7.35
C CYS A 155 13.20 4.15 -5.85
N ALA A 156 12.96 2.92 -5.42
CA ALA A 156 12.86 2.58 -4.00
C ALA A 156 14.25 2.55 -3.36
N ARG A 157 15.24 1.97 -4.05
CA ARG A 157 16.61 1.91 -3.57
C ARG A 157 17.22 3.30 -3.38
N ARG A 158 17.07 4.19 -4.38
CA ARG A 158 17.56 5.58 -4.27
C ARG A 158 16.89 6.36 -3.14
N HIS A 159 15.61 6.08 -2.86
CA HIS A 159 14.91 6.74 -1.75
C HIS A 159 15.43 6.25 -0.40
N ASP A 160 15.69 4.95 -0.25
CA ASP A 160 16.32 4.41 0.96
C ASP A 160 17.75 4.96 1.15
N GLU A 161 18.56 5.03 0.09
CA GLU A 161 19.90 5.65 0.14
C GLU A 161 19.85 7.12 0.58
N GLU A 162 18.78 7.85 0.23
CA GLU A 162 18.58 9.24 0.66
C GLU A 162 18.17 9.33 2.14
N LEU A 163 17.32 8.40 2.61
CA LEU A 163 16.94 8.30 4.02
C LEU A 163 18.13 7.94 4.91
N GLU A 164 18.98 7.01 4.47
CA GLU A 164 20.23 6.67 5.18
C GLU A 164 21.18 7.86 5.31
N ARG A 165 21.22 8.75 4.30
CA ARG A 165 22.03 9.98 4.34
C ARG A 165 21.42 11.08 5.20
N ARG A 166 20.12 11.03 5.50
CA ARG A 166 19.40 12.05 6.29
C ARG A 166 18.44 11.39 7.28
N PRO A 167 18.95 10.79 8.37
CA PRO A 167 18.15 10.01 9.31
C PRO A 167 17.01 10.80 9.97
N LEU A 168 17.15 12.12 10.09
CA LEU A 168 16.16 13.01 10.70
C LEU A 168 14.91 13.24 9.84
N MET A 169 14.92 12.85 8.56
CA MET A 169 13.74 12.91 7.69
C MET A 169 12.86 11.66 7.80
N ASP A 170 13.25 10.68 8.61
CA ASP A 170 12.58 9.40 8.80
C ASP A 170 11.33 9.53 9.70
N TYR A 171 10.45 10.50 9.37
CA TYR A 171 9.09 10.76 9.87
C TYR A 171 8.88 11.81 10.99
N GLY A 172 8.94 13.12 10.67
CA GLY A 172 7.98 14.08 11.24
C GLY A 172 8.48 15.23 12.13
N ILE A 173 9.63 15.85 11.86
CA ILE A 173 9.97 17.17 12.41
C ILE A 173 10.60 18.03 11.29
N GLU A 174 9.79 18.81 10.57
CA GLU A 174 10.22 20.20 10.39
C GLU A 174 10.23 20.80 11.79
N ALA A 175 11.30 21.50 12.15
CA ALA A 175 11.48 22.13 13.45
C ALA A 175 10.34 23.13 13.72
N THR A 176 9.22 22.66 14.25
CA THR A 176 8.19 23.49 14.87
C THR A 176 7.75 22.79 16.15
N ASP A 177 8.52 23.09 17.19
CA ASP A 177 8.13 23.19 18.59
C ASP A 177 6.96 22.31 19.10
N ARG A 178 7.32 21.30 19.92
CA ARG A 178 6.53 20.70 21.02
C ARG A 178 5.11 20.21 20.70
N ARG A 179 4.99 18.89 20.45
CA ARG A 179 4.21 17.91 21.27
C ARG A 179 3.99 16.60 20.49
N CYS A 180 4.73 15.56 20.88
CA CYS A 180 4.47 14.17 20.52
C CYS A 180 3.13 13.68 21.09
N MET A 181 2.46 12.79 20.33
CA MET A 181 1.83 11.52 20.75
C MET A 181 0.75 11.15 19.72
N PHE A 182 0.86 9.98 19.06
CA PHE A 182 -0.12 8.90 19.16
C PHE A 182 0.26 7.73 18.24
N ASP A 183 0.80 6.71 18.91
CA ASP A 183 0.85 5.33 18.47
C ASP A 183 -0.55 4.70 18.39
N ALA A 184 -0.63 3.61 17.62
CA ALA A 184 -1.58 2.50 17.73
C ALA A 184 -3.08 2.83 17.77
N ALA A 185 -3.73 2.71 16.62
CA ALA A 185 -5.18 2.44 16.54
C ALA A 185 -5.48 1.01 17.01
N SER A 186 -5.40 0.79 18.31
CA SER A 186 -5.98 -0.34 19.04
C SER A 186 -6.82 0.25 20.16
N MET A 187 -8.05 0.67 19.83
CA MET A 187 -9.07 0.92 20.85
C MET A 187 -10.03 -0.26 20.86
N ASP A 188 -9.76 -1.19 21.76
CA ASP A 188 -10.79 -2.04 22.30
C ASP A 188 -11.73 -1.17 23.13
N THR A 189 -13.00 -1.22 22.74
CA THR A 189 -14.10 -0.59 23.44
C THR A 189 -14.51 -1.52 24.57
N SER A 190 -14.30 -1.13 25.82
CA SER A 190 -15.11 -1.65 26.93
C SER A 190 -15.40 -0.56 27.94
N ALA A 191 -16.69 -0.37 28.17
CA ALA A 191 -17.28 0.59 29.07
C ALA A 191 -16.85 0.41 30.53
N SER A 192 -16.73 1.53 31.25
CA SER A 192 -17.18 1.64 32.64
C SER A 192 -17.34 3.12 33.01
N LEU A 193 -18.55 3.64 32.80
CA LEU A 193 -19.07 4.82 33.48
C LEU A 193 -19.30 4.47 34.95
N HIS A 194 -18.50 5.00 35.87
CA HIS A 194 -18.76 5.17 37.31
C HIS A 194 -17.51 5.88 37.88
N SER A 195 -17.54 6.85 38.77
CA SER A 195 -18.57 7.51 39.56
C SER A 195 -17.83 8.69 40.19
N LEU A 196 -18.30 9.92 39.99
CA LEU A 196 -17.77 11.09 40.70
C LEU A 196 -18.31 11.07 42.13
N ARG A 197 -17.46 10.72 43.12
CA ARG A 197 -17.67 11.16 44.51
C ARG A 197 -16.36 11.56 45.18
N CYS A 198 -16.46 12.74 45.77
CA CYS A 198 -15.51 13.54 46.51
C CYS A 198 -14.85 12.80 47.68
N ILE A 199 -13.65 13.25 48.09
CA ILE A 199 -13.31 13.41 49.52
C ILE A 199 -12.39 14.65 49.66
N SER A 200 -12.85 15.62 50.46
CA SER A 200 -12.03 16.47 51.35
C SER A 200 -12.14 15.89 52.75
#